data_AF-H3RFF3-F1
#
_entry.id   AF-H3RFF3-F1
#
_cell.length_a   1.000
_cell.length_b   1.000
_cell.length_c   1.000
_cell.angle_alpha   90.00
_cell.angle_beta   90.00
_cell.angle_gamma   90.00
#
_symmetry.space_group_name_H-M   'P 1'
#
loop_
_entity.id
_entity.type
_entity.pdbx_description
1 polymer ?
#
loop_
_entity_poly.entity_id
_entity_poly.type
_entity_poly.pdbx_seq_one_letter_code
_entity_poly.pdbx_strand_id
1 'polypeptide(L)'
;MEPVIPDGATVAVDTGNKRIVDGELYAINQGDLKRIKQLYRKPGGKVLIRSINREYDDEEANENDVEIIGFVFWYSVLRYRR
;
A
#
# COMPACT_ATOMS: atom_id res chain seq x y z
N MET A 1 5.44 6.97 -0.16
CA MET A 1 4.75 6.67 -1.44
C MET A 1 4.83 7.87 -2.39
N GLU A 2 5.94 8.62 -2.31
CA GLU A 2 6.16 9.81 -3.13
C GLU A 2 6.39 9.46 -4.61
N PRO A 3 6.09 10.37 -5.55
CA PRO A 3 5.46 11.69 -5.32
C PRO A 3 3.92 11.63 -5.24
N VAL A 4 3.31 10.46 -5.42
CA VAL A 4 1.85 10.33 -5.57
C VAL A 4 1.12 10.56 -4.24
N ILE A 5 1.61 9.93 -3.18
CA ILE A 5 1.12 10.15 -1.80
C ILE A 5 2.29 10.76 -1.03
N PRO A 6 2.35 12.11 -0.93
CA PRO A 6 3.42 12.82 -0.22
C PRO A 6 3.31 12.62 1.29
N ASP A 7 4.40 12.95 1.98
CA ASP A 7 4.37 13.01 3.45
C ASP A 7 3.25 13.95 3.95
N GLY A 8 2.59 13.55 5.03
CA GLY A 8 1.44 14.27 5.60
C GLY A 8 0.12 14.16 4.82
N ALA A 9 0.07 13.44 3.69
CA ALA A 9 -1.17 13.21 2.96
C ALA A 9 -2.19 12.41 3.78
N THR A 10 -3.46 12.78 3.66
CA THR A 10 -4.58 11.99 4.21
C THR A 10 -5.05 10.97 3.17
N VAL A 11 -5.29 9.74 3.60
CA VAL A 11 -5.84 8.65 2.78
C VAL A 11 -7.16 8.16 3.33
N ALA A 12 -8.07 7.73 2.46
CA ALA A 12 -9.30 7.05 2.84
C ALA A 12 -9.17 5.56 2.49
N VAL A 13 -9.54 4.71 3.45
CA VAL A 13 -9.38 3.24 3.35
C VAL A 13 -10.74 2.58 3.53
N ASP A 14 -11.12 1.75 2.57
CA ASP A 14 -12.26 0.83 2.67
C ASP A 14 -11.80 -0.46 3.35
N THR A 15 -12.12 -0.60 4.64
CA THR A 15 -11.73 -1.75 5.47
C THR A 15 -12.57 -3.01 5.20
N GLY A 16 -13.67 -2.89 4.46
CA GLY A 16 -14.47 -4.03 3.99
C GLY A 16 -13.85 -4.72 2.78
N ASN A 17 -13.05 -4.00 1.99
CA ASN A 17 -12.42 -4.53 0.79
C ASN A 17 -10.95 -4.89 1.03
N LYS A 18 -10.73 -6.18 1.29
CA LYS A 18 -9.40 -6.74 1.59
C LYS A 18 -8.87 -7.68 0.51
N ARG A 19 -9.64 -7.89 -0.56
CA ARG A 19 -9.23 -8.80 -1.64
C ARG A 19 -8.22 -8.08 -2.53
N ILE A 20 -7.01 -8.63 -2.63
CA ILE A 20 -5.98 -8.08 -3.52
C ILE A 20 -6.44 -8.13 -4.98
N VAL A 21 -6.43 -6.96 -5.60
CA VAL A 21 -6.40 -6.73 -7.05
C VAL A 21 -5.01 -6.18 -7.37
N ASP A 22 -4.33 -6.82 -8.32
CA ASP A 22 -2.93 -6.53 -8.63
C ASP A 22 -2.72 -5.08 -9.05
N GLY A 23 -1.79 -4.40 -8.38
CA GLY A 23 -1.42 -3.00 -8.64
C GLY A 23 -2.26 -1.98 -7.90
N GLU A 24 -3.32 -2.39 -7.22
CA GLU A 24 -4.11 -1.49 -6.38
C GLU A 24 -3.39 -1.16 -5.06
N LEU A 25 -3.79 -0.05 -4.46
CA LEU A 25 -3.22 0.46 -3.21
C LEU A 25 -3.96 -0.08 -2.00
N TYR A 26 -3.19 -0.55 -1.02
CA TYR A 26 -3.73 -1.08 0.24
C TYR A 26 -3.02 -0.47 1.43
N ALA A 27 -3.78 -0.25 2.49
CA ALA A 27 -3.25 -0.11 3.83
C ALA A 27 -2.96 -1.51 4.35
N ILE A 28 -1.73 -1.74 4.78
CA ILE A 28 -1.26 -3.03 5.30
C ILE A 28 -0.60 -2.86 6.66
N ASN A 29 -0.56 -3.94 7.41
CA ASN A 29 0.23 -4.10 8.63
C ASN A 29 1.07 -5.37 8.50
N GLN A 30 2.38 -5.24 8.71
CA GLN A 30 3.32 -6.36 8.67
C GLN A 30 4.25 -6.24 9.86
N GLY A 31 4.07 -7.09 10.88
CA GLY A 31 4.87 -7.03 12.11
C GLY A 31 4.85 -5.65 12.77
N ASP A 32 3.66 -5.09 12.99
CA ASP A 32 3.40 -3.75 13.55
C ASP A 32 3.78 -2.55 12.65
N LEU A 33 4.36 -2.81 11.47
CA LEU A 33 4.68 -1.77 10.50
C LEU A 33 3.50 -1.48 9.57
N LYS A 34 2.75 -0.42 9.88
CA LYS A 34 1.61 0.06 9.06
C LYS A 34 2.08 0.92 7.90
N ARG A 35 1.66 0.58 6.68
CA ARG A 35 2.14 1.22 5.44
C ARG A 35 1.04 1.26 4.37
N ILE A 36 1.16 2.21 3.44
CA ILE A 36 0.42 2.19 2.17
C ILE A 36 1.35 1.68 1.08
N LYS A 37 0.96 0.62 0.37
CA LYS A 37 1.76 -0.02 -0.68
C LYS A 37 0.87 -0.54 -1.81
N GLN A 38 1.44 -0.72 -2.99
CA GLN A 38 0.80 -1.53 -4.04
C GLN A 38 1.01 -3.01 -3.73
N LEU A 39 -0.03 -3.82 -3.91
CA LEU A 39 0.08 -5.26 -3.74
C LEU A 39 -0.10 -6.00 -5.07
N TYR A 40 0.68 -7.06 -5.27
CA TYR A 40 0.48 -8.01 -6.36
C TYR A 40 0.58 -9.42 -5.84
N ARG A 41 -0.38 -10.29 -6.18
CA ARG A 41 -0.28 -11.70 -5.83
C ARG A 41 0.77 -12.39 -6.68
N LYS A 42 1.50 -13.31 -6.05
CA LYS A 42 2.50 -14.16 -6.69
C LYS A 42 2.18 -15.63 -6.42
N PRO A 43 2.57 -16.54 -7.31
CA PRO A 43 2.47 -17.98 -7.06
C PRO A 43 3.14 -18.37 -5.74
N GLY A 44 2.65 -19.45 -5.13
CA GLY A 44 3.19 -19.96 -3.87
C GLY A 44 2.72 -19.22 -2.61
N GLY A 45 1.58 -18.51 -2.68
CA GLY A 45 1.01 -17.80 -1.53
C GLY A 45 1.82 -16.56 -1.12
N LYS A 46 2.58 -16.00 -2.06
CA LYS A 46 3.39 -14.81 -1.86
C LYS A 46 2.65 -13.56 -2.31
N VAL A 47 3.01 -12.43 -1.71
CA VAL A 47 2.60 -11.10 -2.12
C VAL A 47 3.83 -10.23 -2.36
N LEU A 48 3.83 -9.52 -3.48
CA LEU A 48 4.78 -8.47 -3.78
C LEU A 48 4.23 -7.16 -3.21
N ILE A 49 4.99 -6.53 -2.33
CA ILE A 49 4.70 -5.26 -1.69
C ILE A 49 5.58 -4.20 -2.34
N ARG A 50 4.98 -3.39 -3.21
CA ARG A 50 5.70 -2.41 -4.03
C ARG A 50 5.43 -0.98 -3.59
N SER A 51 6.50 -0.20 -3.50
CA SER A 51 6.39 1.26 -3.39
C SER A 51 6.09 1.87 -4.76
N ILE A 52 5.25 2.92 -4.81
CA ILE A 52 5.18 3.78 -6.00
C ILE A 52 6.50 4.55 -6.18
N ASN A 53 7.15 4.94 -5.07
CA ASN A 53 8.47 5.56 -5.13
C ASN A 53 9.49 4.49 -5.56
N ARG A 54 10.06 4.67 -6.76
CA ARG A 54 11.02 3.75 -7.40
C ARG A 54 12.40 3.74 -6.76
N GLU A 55 12.68 4.65 -5.83
CA GLU A 55 13.91 4.64 -5.03
C GLU A 55 13.90 3.55 -3.95
N TYR A 56 12.73 2.95 -3.68
CA TYR A 56 12.59 1.85 -2.75
C TYR A 56 12.44 0.54 -3.49
N ASP A 57 13.21 -0.46 -3.06
CA ASP A 57 13.13 -1.80 -3.59
C ASP A 57 11.77 -2.46 -3.30
N ASP A 58 11.44 -3.42 -4.16
CA ASP A 58 10.28 -4.27 -3.98
C ASP A 58 10.51 -5.26 -2.82
N GLU A 59 9.48 -5.48 -2.01
CA GLU A 59 9.50 -6.43 -0.90
C GLU A 59 8.63 -7.65 -1.24
N GLU A 60 9.08 -8.87 -0.92
CA GLU A 60 8.25 -10.08 -0.99
C GLU A 60 7.96 -10.61 0.42
N ALA A 61 6.73 -11.07 0.64
CA ALA A 61 6.31 -11.72 1.87
C ALA A 61 5.32 -12.86 1.57
N ASN A 62 5.11 -13.75 2.54
CA ASN A 62 3.94 -14.64 2.46
C ASN A 62 2.69 -13.78 2.68
N GLU A 63 1.61 -14.05 1.93
CA GLU A 63 0.34 -13.32 2.08
C GLU A 63 -0.22 -13.45 3.51
N ASN A 64 0.05 -14.58 4.18
CA ASN A 64 -0.38 -14.82 5.57
C ASN A 64 0.37 -13.96 6.61
N ASP A 65 1.54 -13.41 6.26
CA ASP A 65 2.34 -12.56 7.16
C ASP A 65 1.97 -11.07 7.02
N VAL A 66 1.04 -10.75 6.11
CA VAL A 66 0.63 -9.38 5.78
C VAL A 66 -0.85 -9.21 6.05
N GLU A 67 -1.18 -8.46 7.10
CA GLU A 67 -2.56 -8.06 7.35
C GLU A 67 -2.96 -6.96 6.38
N ILE A 68 -3.97 -7.22 5.55
CA ILE A 68 -4.60 -6.20 4.71
C ILE A 68 -5.66 -5.48 5.56
N ILE A 69 -5.40 -4.21 5.86
CA ILE A 69 -6.31 -3.35 6.60
C ILE A 69 -7.49 -2.97 5.69
N GLY A 70 -7.21 -2.62 4.43
CA GLY A 70 -8.24 -2.29 3.44
C GLY A 70 -7.70 -1.62 2.17
N PHE A 71 -8.58 -1.47 1.18
CA PHE A 71 -8.31 -0.82 -0.10
C PHE A 71 -8.26 0.71 0.04
N VAL A 72 -7.23 1.35 -0.51
CA VAL A 72 -7.09 2.80 -0.53
C VAL A 72 -7.77 3.34 -1.78
N PHE A 73 -9.02 3.80 -1.63
CA PHE A 73 -9.80 4.30 -2.77
C PHE A 73 -9.58 5.79 -3.05
N TRP A 74 -8.96 6.53 -2.11
CA TRP A 74 -8.73 7.96 -2.25
C TRP A 74 -7.55 8.45 -1.40
N TYR A 75 -6.89 9.49 -1.88
CA TYR A 75 -5.87 10.24 -1.14
C TYR A 75 -5.93 11.73 -1.51
N SER A 76 -5.56 12.59 -0.56
CA SER A 76 -5.48 14.04 -0.75
C SER A 76 -4.04 14.50 -0.98
N VAL A 77 -3.84 15.39 -1.93
CA VAL A 77 -2.57 16.10 -2.11
C VAL A 77 -2.79 17.59 -1.89
N LEU A 78 -2.21 18.13 -0.82
CA LEU A 78 -2.19 19.56 -0.55
C LEU A 78 -0.93 20.17 -1.16
N ARG A 79 -1.11 21.17 -2.02
CA ARG A 79 0.00 21.96 -2.56
C ARG A 79 0.03 23.31 -1.89
N TYR A 80 1.00 23.52 -1.00
CA TYR A 80 1.28 24.84 -0.46
C TYR A 80 2.08 25.64 -1.49
N ARG A 81 1.59 26.85 -1.81
CA ARG A 81 2.38 27.82 -2.58
C ARG A 81 3.45 28.38 -1.64
N ARG A 82 4.72 28.27 -2.03
CA ARG A 82 5.82 29.00 -1.39
C ARG A 82 5.75 30.48 -1.75
#